data_AF-A0A7S2MWY2-F1
#
_entry.id   AF-A0A7S2MWY2-F1
#
_cell.length_a   1.000
_cell.length_b   1.000
_cell.length_c   1.000
_cell.angle_alpha   90.00
_cell.angle_beta   90.00
_cell.angle_gamma   90.00
#
_symmetry.space_group_name_H-M   'P 1'
#
loop_
_entity.id
_entity.type
_entity.pdbx_description
1 polymer ?
#
loop_
_entity_poly.entity_id
_entity_poly.type
_entity_poly.pdbx_seq_one_letter_code
_entity_poly.pdbx_strand_id
1 'polypeptide(L)'
;EMLQVAPRRPPQLKKVSRKPPKVASFVNVEKEVPTEEDLRAKERQQLLRDVTQTKALSIVPKKLLSETKLPVNARIVVVGASDCGLSFLESLLSIPHLSFGSLALLAPGGLEYHHAHHLPLVAGTAAYSHQELRRIMLELRVRILDSRLMQIDR
;
A
#
# COMPACT_ATOMS: atom_id res chain seq x y z
N GLU A 1 30.29 -82.56 -32.19
CA GLU A 1 29.92 -81.21 -32.67
C GLU A 1 30.21 -80.22 -31.55
N MET A 2 31.07 -79.23 -31.79
CA MET A 2 31.42 -78.25 -30.75
C MET A 2 30.32 -77.19 -30.64
N LEU A 3 29.71 -77.09 -29.46
CA LEU A 3 28.67 -76.12 -29.14
C LEU A 3 29.26 -74.71 -29.13
N GLN A 4 29.01 -73.92 -30.17
CA GLN A 4 29.42 -72.51 -30.21
C GLN A 4 28.58 -71.71 -29.21
N VAL A 5 29.21 -71.31 -28.10
CA VAL A 5 28.60 -70.40 -27.12
C VAL A 5 28.67 -68.98 -27.69
N ALA A 6 27.51 -68.36 -27.90
CA ALA A 6 27.41 -67.01 -28.42
C ALA A 6 28.16 -66.00 -27.51
N PRO A 7 28.89 -65.01 -28.08
CA PRO A 7 29.63 -64.06 -27.27
C PRO A 7 28.69 -63.16 -26.47
N ARG A 8 28.92 -63.07 -25.16
CA ARG A 8 28.16 -62.19 -24.26
C ARG A 8 28.43 -60.74 -24.63
N ARG A 9 27.39 -59.99 -25.03
CA ARG A 9 27.52 -58.52 -25.16
C ARG A 9 27.65 -57.90 -23.77
N PRO A 10 28.61 -56.98 -23.56
CA PRO A 10 28.71 -56.27 -22.31
C PRO A 10 27.46 -55.39 -22.11
N PRO A 11 26.98 -55.24 -20.87
CA PRO A 11 25.82 -54.40 -20.57
C PRO A 11 26.12 -52.94 -20.91
N GLN A 12 25.22 -52.27 -21.63
CA GLN A 12 25.37 -50.84 -21.91
C GLN A 12 25.07 -50.02 -20.65
N LEU A 13 26.08 -49.35 -20.14
CA LEU A 13 25.97 -48.44 -19.01
C LEU A 13 25.14 -47.21 -19.43
N LYS A 14 23.93 -47.07 -18.89
CA LYS A 14 23.15 -45.83 -19.01
C LYS A 14 23.92 -44.71 -18.31
N LYS A 15 24.39 -43.72 -19.08
CA LYS A 15 24.99 -42.50 -18.55
C LYS A 15 23.89 -41.66 -17.89
N VAL A 16 23.66 -41.89 -16.61
CA VAL A 16 22.83 -41.00 -15.80
C VAL A 16 23.66 -39.75 -15.54
N SER A 17 23.18 -38.60 -16.05
CA SER A 17 23.79 -37.30 -15.73
C SER A 17 23.69 -37.07 -14.23
N ARG A 18 24.83 -37.15 -13.54
CA ARG A 18 24.91 -36.83 -12.12
C ARG A 18 24.76 -35.32 -12.01
N LYS A 19 23.72 -34.85 -11.31
CA LYS A 19 23.68 -33.44 -10.88
C LYS A 19 24.98 -33.16 -10.13
N PRO A 20 25.68 -32.04 -10.41
CA PRO A 20 26.91 -31.75 -9.70
C PRO A 20 26.63 -31.77 -8.21
N PRO A 21 27.55 -32.29 -7.38
CA PRO A 21 27.41 -32.16 -5.94
C PRO A 21 27.24 -30.67 -5.66
N LYS A 22 26.31 -30.31 -4.77
CA LYS A 22 26.28 -28.97 -4.22
C LYS A 22 27.62 -28.79 -3.53
N VAL A 23 28.57 -28.21 -4.25
CA VAL A 23 29.75 -27.60 -3.66
C VAL A 23 29.17 -26.77 -2.52
N ALA A 24 29.68 -26.96 -1.31
CA ALA A 24 29.41 -26.06 -0.22
C ALA A 24 29.95 -24.70 -0.66
N SER A 25 29.16 -24.00 -1.45
CA SER A 25 29.29 -22.58 -1.66
C SER A 25 29.26 -22.05 -0.25
N PHE A 26 30.35 -21.42 0.16
CA PHE A 26 30.45 -20.64 1.38
C PHE A 26 29.40 -19.50 1.30
N VAL A 27 28.11 -19.85 1.37
CA VAL A 27 26.94 -18.94 1.36
C VAL A 27 26.68 -18.53 2.80
N ASN A 28 27.74 -18.34 3.56
CA ASN A 28 27.77 -17.34 4.59
C ASN A 28 28.58 -16.19 4.00
N VAL A 29 28.06 -15.60 2.93
CA VAL A 29 28.37 -14.20 2.66
C VAL A 29 27.69 -13.47 3.82
N GLU A 30 28.47 -13.15 4.84
CA GLU A 30 28.07 -12.12 5.79
C GLU A 30 27.66 -10.93 4.92
N LYS A 31 26.36 -10.62 4.89
CA LYS A 31 25.91 -9.39 4.23
C LYS A 31 26.69 -8.29 4.91
N GLU A 32 27.61 -7.67 4.17
CA GLU A 32 28.33 -6.50 4.63
C GLU A 32 27.30 -5.55 5.23
N VAL A 33 27.54 -5.20 6.49
CA VAL A 33 26.64 -4.30 7.22
C VAL A 33 26.54 -3.04 6.37
N PRO A 34 25.32 -2.59 6.00
CA PRO A 34 25.18 -1.48 5.06
C PRO A 34 26.00 -0.29 5.56
N THR A 35 26.93 0.18 4.72
CA THR A 35 27.72 1.37 5.04
C THR A 35 26.76 2.54 5.26
N GLU A 36 27.09 3.50 6.12
CA GLU A 36 26.24 4.68 6.37
C GLU A 36 25.87 5.43 5.08
N GLU A 37 26.74 5.36 4.07
CA GLU A 37 26.52 5.92 2.74
C GLU A 37 25.44 5.17 1.95
N ASP A 38 25.35 3.84 2.07
CA ASP A 38 24.32 3.03 1.43
C ASP A 38 22.95 3.24 2.07
N LEU A 39 22.92 3.46 3.40
CA LEU A 39 21.72 3.83 4.14
C LEU A 39 21.21 5.20 3.66
N ARG A 40 22.08 6.21 3.61
CA ARG A 40 21.72 7.55 3.09
C ARG A 40 21.31 7.53 1.62
N ALA A 41 21.94 6.68 0.81
CA ALA A 41 21.56 6.51 -0.60
C ALA A 41 20.18 5.86 -0.73
N LYS A 42 19.87 4.85 0.09
CA LYS A 42 18.53 4.23 0.16
C LYS A 42 17.48 5.21 0.65
N GLU A 43 17.76 6.00 1.69
CA GLU A 43 16.88 7.06 2.17
C GLU A 43 16.61 8.10 1.07
N ARG A 44 17.65 8.55 0.37
CA ARG A 44 17.51 9.50 -0.75
C ARG A 44 16.70 8.90 -1.90
N GLN A 45 16.88 7.62 -2.21
CA GLN A 45 16.08 6.91 -3.21
C GLN A 45 14.63 6.72 -2.78
N GLN A 46 14.38 6.45 -1.49
CA GLN A 46 13.04 6.38 -0.91
C GLN A 46 12.36 7.74 -0.99
N LEU A 47 13.01 8.82 -0.56
CA LEU A 47 12.49 10.18 -0.69
C LEU A 47 12.16 10.54 -2.14
N LEU A 48 13.01 10.18 -3.10
CA LEU A 48 12.74 10.40 -4.53
C LEU A 48 11.56 9.58 -5.05
N ARG A 49 11.39 8.33 -4.60
CA ARG A 49 10.23 7.49 -4.89
C ARG A 49 8.95 8.06 -4.27
N ASP A 50 9.02 8.52 -3.04
CA ASP A 50 7.90 9.15 -2.34
C ASP A 50 7.48 10.43 -3.05
N VAL A 51 8.44 11.29 -3.45
CA VAL A 51 8.19 12.51 -4.22
C VAL A 51 7.56 12.21 -5.59
N THR A 52 7.98 11.14 -6.27
CA THR A 52 7.40 10.74 -7.56
C THR A 52 6.00 10.13 -7.40
N GLN A 53 5.73 9.39 -6.31
CA GLN A 53 4.41 8.83 -6.01
C GLN A 53 3.43 9.87 -5.42
N THR A 54 3.92 10.94 -4.80
CA THR A 54 3.10 11.96 -4.12
C THR A 54 2.63 13.11 -5.02
N LYS A 55 2.86 13.07 -6.33
CA LYS A 55 2.18 13.97 -7.26
C LYS A 55 0.75 13.49 -7.49
N ALA A 56 -0.15 13.81 -6.56
CA ALA A 56 -1.58 13.70 -6.77
C ALA A 56 -2.00 14.75 -7.83
N LEU A 57 -1.95 14.37 -9.10
CA LEU A 57 -2.49 15.15 -10.20
C LEU A 57 -4.00 14.91 -10.27
N SER A 58 -4.80 15.88 -9.84
CA SER A 58 -6.26 15.86 -10.03
C SER A 58 -6.61 16.33 -11.44
N ILE A 59 -7.16 15.46 -12.28
CA ILE A 59 -7.70 15.83 -13.59
C ILE A 59 -9.20 16.10 -13.42
N VAL A 60 -9.63 17.31 -13.72
CA VAL A 60 -11.06 17.68 -13.68
C VAL A 60 -11.57 17.82 -15.12
N PRO A 61 -12.49 16.94 -15.57
CA PRO A 61 -13.03 17.03 -16.92
C PRO A 61 -13.91 18.27 -17.09
N LYS A 62 -13.86 18.92 -18.25
CA LYS A 62 -14.65 20.15 -18.52
C LYS A 62 -16.16 19.97 -18.29
N LYS A 63 -16.69 18.78 -18.57
CA LYS A 63 -18.11 18.43 -18.33
C LYS A 63 -18.50 18.57 -16.86
N LEU A 64 -17.59 18.22 -15.94
CA LEU A 64 -17.81 18.31 -14.50
C LEU A 64 -17.77 19.76 -13.98
N LEU A 65 -17.12 20.66 -14.73
CA LEU A 65 -17.12 22.09 -14.41
C LEU A 65 -18.41 22.79 -14.89
N SER A 66 -19.04 22.28 -15.94
CA SER A 66 -20.29 22.84 -16.49
C SER A 66 -21.55 22.34 -15.78
N GLU A 67 -21.48 21.21 -15.07
CA GLU A 67 -22.63 20.64 -14.36
C GLU A 67 -22.92 21.41 -13.06
N THR A 68 -24.18 21.77 -12.83
CA THR A 68 -24.59 22.44 -11.59
C THR A 68 -24.60 21.44 -10.44
N LYS A 69 -23.77 21.67 -9.43
CA LYS A 69 -23.72 20.82 -8.24
C LYS A 69 -24.92 21.10 -7.34
N LEU A 70 -25.65 20.06 -6.97
CA LEU A 70 -26.74 20.13 -6.01
C LEU A 70 -26.16 20.23 -4.59
N PRO A 71 -26.42 21.31 -3.84
CA PRO A 71 -25.93 21.43 -2.48
C PRO A 71 -26.73 20.52 -1.55
N VAL A 72 -26.01 19.72 -0.77
CA VAL A 72 -26.57 18.91 0.32
C VAL A 72 -26.32 19.65 1.63
N ASN A 73 -27.39 20.23 2.18
CA ASN A 73 -27.36 21.01 3.43
C ASN A 73 -27.45 20.15 4.70
N ALA A 74 -27.04 18.88 4.62
CA ALA A 74 -26.97 18.00 5.77
C ALA A 74 -25.64 18.21 6.51
N ARG A 75 -25.67 18.19 7.84
CA ARG A 75 -24.48 18.12 8.68
C ARG A 75 -24.14 16.66 8.91
N ILE A 76 -23.13 16.16 8.20
CA ILE A 76 -22.70 14.77 8.28
C ILE A 76 -21.45 14.72 9.16
N VAL A 77 -21.55 14.03 10.29
CA VAL A 77 -20.44 13.76 11.19
C VAL A 77 -20.16 12.27 11.18
N VAL A 78 -18.96 11.90 10.75
CA VAL A 78 -18.49 10.51 10.74
C VAL A 78 -17.59 10.30 11.93
N VAL A 79 -17.85 9.26 12.70
CA VAL A 79 -17.13 8.97 13.94
C VAL A 79 -16.25 7.74 13.72
N GLY A 80 -14.94 7.93 13.87
CA GLY A 80 -13.91 6.91 13.67
C GLY A 80 -13.26 7.00 12.29
N ALA A 81 -11.93 7.14 12.27
CA ALA A 81 -11.11 7.00 11.06
C ALA A 81 -10.68 5.54 10.86
N SER A 82 -11.65 4.64 10.81
CA SER A 82 -11.42 3.26 10.34
C SER A 82 -11.61 3.17 8.83
N ASP A 83 -11.23 2.05 8.22
CA ASP A 83 -11.46 1.79 6.80
C ASP A 83 -12.94 1.97 6.42
N CYS A 84 -13.87 1.64 7.33
CA CYS A 84 -15.30 1.86 7.11
C CYS A 84 -15.66 3.35 7.02
N GLY A 85 -15.14 4.18 7.94
CA GLY A 85 -15.41 5.62 7.96
C GLY A 85 -14.79 6.32 6.74
N LEU A 86 -13.57 5.92 6.38
CA LEU A 86 -12.86 6.45 5.22
C LEU A 86 -13.51 6.03 3.90
N SER A 87 -13.93 4.77 3.78
CA SER A 87 -14.63 4.27 2.58
C SER A 87 -16.00 4.93 2.39
N PHE A 88 -16.71 5.21 3.49
CA PHE A 88 -17.95 5.97 3.43
C PHE A 88 -17.71 7.40 2.93
N LEU A 89 -16.69 8.10 3.48
CA LEU A 89 -16.30 9.43 3.01
C LEU A 89 -15.90 9.42 1.54
N GLU A 90 -15.08 8.46 1.12
CA GLU A 90 -14.69 8.29 -0.28
C GLU A 90 -15.93 8.13 -1.18
N SER A 91 -16.88 7.29 -0.77
CA SER A 91 -18.11 7.06 -1.51
C SER A 91 -18.95 8.34 -1.67
N LEU A 92 -19.09 9.14 -0.61
CA LEU A 92 -19.78 10.43 -0.68
C LEU A 92 -19.05 11.41 -1.61
N LEU A 93 -17.73 11.48 -1.46
CA LEU A 93 -16.87 12.39 -2.19
C LEU A 93 -16.65 11.98 -3.66
N SER A 94 -16.95 10.74 -4.01
CA SER A 94 -16.91 10.21 -5.36
C SER A 94 -18.06 10.78 -6.22
N ILE A 95 -19.15 11.22 -5.59
CA ILE A 95 -20.33 11.73 -6.30
C ILE A 95 -20.05 13.14 -6.85
N PRO A 96 -19.98 13.30 -8.19
CA PRO A 96 -19.52 14.55 -8.80
C PRO A 96 -20.54 15.71 -8.72
N HIS A 97 -21.83 15.36 -8.77
CA HIS A 97 -22.95 16.28 -8.90
C HIS A 97 -23.53 16.72 -7.54
N LEU A 98 -23.04 16.17 -6.42
CA LEU A 98 -23.42 16.59 -5.08
C LEU A 98 -22.31 17.45 -4.46
N SER A 99 -22.71 18.50 -3.74
CA SER A 99 -21.80 19.33 -2.95
C SER A 99 -22.22 19.29 -1.49
N PHE A 100 -21.45 18.62 -0.67
CA PHE A 100 -21.67 18.57 0.77
C PHE A 100 -21.08 19.83 1.43
N GLY A 101 -21.93 20.61 2.10
CA GLY A 101 -21.48 21.83 2.78
C GLY A 101 -20.79 21.58 4.13
N SER A 102 -21.14 20.48 4.80
CA SER A 102 -20.66 20.18 6.15
C SER A 102 -20.39 18.69 6.33
N LEU A 103 -19.16 18.28 6.00
CA LEU A 103 -18.60 16.96 6.29
C LEU A 103 -17.53 17.10 7.37
N ALA A 104 -17.69 16.38 8.47
CA ALA A 104 -16.70 16.31 9.53
C ALA A 104 -16.36 14.85 9.87
N LEU A 105 -15.09 14.58 10.12
CA LEU A 105 -14.57 13.29 10.58
C LEU A 105 -13.99 13.46 11.98
N LEU A 106 -14.56 12.75 12.94
CA LEU A 106 -14.12 12.69 14.32
C LEU A 106 -13.21 11.49 14.50
N ALA A 107 -11.93 11.72 14.73
CA ALA A 107 -10.95 10.64 14.89
C ALA A 107 -10.01 10.96 16.06
N PRO A 108 -9.89 10.08 17.07
CA PRO A 108 -8.92 10.29 18.13
C PRO A 108 -7.50 10.11 17.58
N GLY A 109 -6.63 11.11 17.76
CA GLY A 109 -5.30 11.17 17.15
C GLY A 109 -5.29 11.79 15.75
N GLY A 110 -6.43 12.29 15.27
CA GLY A 110 -6.59 12.83 13.92
C GLY A 110 -6.42 11.77 12.82
N LEU A 111 -6.11 12.21 11.61
CA LEU A 111 -5.56 11.34 10.57
C LEU A 111 -4.04 11.49 10.56
N GLU A 112 -3.33 10.40 10.27
CA GLU A 112 -1.87 10.29 10.28
C GLU A 112 -1.16 11.11 9.19
N TYR A 113 -1.70 12.26 8.76
CA TYR A 113 -1.12 13.03 7.66
C TYR A 113 0.19 13.74 8.02
N HIS A 114 0.45 13.99 9.31
CA HIS A 114 1.52 14.91 9.75
C HIS A 114 2.46 14.38 10.85
N HIS A 115 2.18 13.24 11.48
CA HIS A 115 3.03 12.71 12.55
C HIS A 115 3.68 11.40 12.11
N ALA A 116 4.80 11.54 11.38
CA ALA A 116 5.69 10.48 10.92
C ALA A 116 6.37 9.65 12.05
N HIS A 117 5.84 9.69 13.27
CA HIS A 117 6.50 9.15 14.46
C HIS A 117 5.66 8.21 15.30
N HIS A 118 4.39 7.97 14.96
CA HIS A 118 3.65 6.86 15.57
C HIS A 118 3.60 5.71 14.58
N LEU A 119 4.24 4.60 14.97
CA LEU A 119 4.00 3.32 14.31
C LEU A 119 2.50 3.03 14.44
N PRO A 120 1.84 2.55 13.37
CA PRO A 120 0.45 2.13 13.47
C PRO A 120 0.37 1.11 14.61
N LEU A 121 -0.32 1.47 15.70
CA LEU A 121 -0.45 0.62 16.89
C LEU A 121 -1.17 -0.70 16.58
N VAL A 122 -1.77 -0.79 15.40
CA VAL A 122 -2.30 -2.00 14.81
C VAL A 122 -1.44 -2.29 13.57
N ALA A 123 -0.67 -3.38 13.62
CA ALA A 123 -0.13 -4.04 12.43
C ALA A 123 -1.29 -4.67 11.64
N GLY A 124 -2.19 -3.81 11.15
CA GLY A 124 -3.37 -4.16 10.39
C GLY A 124 -3.15 -3.72 8.96
N THR A 125 -3.68 -4.50 8.03
CA THR A 125 -3.84 -4.12 6.63
C THR A 125 -4.83 -2.96 6.55
N ALA A 126 -4.39 -1.75 6.90
CA ALA A 126 -5.19 -0.55 6.65
C ALA A 126 -5.44 -0.48 5.14
N ALA A 127 -6.71 -0.44 4.75
CA ALA A 127 -7.08 -0.40 3.34
C ALA A 127 -6.70 0.95 2.70
N TYR A 128 -6.54 1.99 3.53
CA TYR A 128 -6.18 3.33 3.10
C TYR A 128 -4.75 3.70 3.53
N SER A 129 -3.89 3.87 2.54
CA SER A 129 -2.59 4.50 2.70
C SER A 129 -2.70 6.02 2.72
N HIS A 130 -1.73 6.69 3.35
CA HIS A 130 -1.58 8.14 3.32
C HIS A 130 -1.59 8.73 1.89
N GLN A 131 -1.07 7.98 0.91
CA GLN A 131 -1.08 8.41 -0.49
C GLN A 131 -2.50 8.41 -1.09
N GLU A 132 -3.31 7.38 -0.83
CA GLU A 132 -4.70 7.30 -1.31
C GLU A 132 -5.57 8.39 -0.68
N LEU A 133 -5.39 8.56 0.61
CA LEU A 133 -5.96 9.62 1.43
C LEU A 133 -5.65 11.04 0.89
N ARG A 134 -4.44 11.25 0.36
CA ARG A 134 -4.07 12.50 -0.32
C ARG A 134 -4.67 12.60 -1.73
N ARG A 135 -4.75 11.50 -2.47
CA ARG A 135 -5.36 11.46 -3.83
C ARG A 135 -6.84 11.83 -3.80
N ILE A 136 -7.57 11.41 -2.76
CA ILE A 136 -8.96 11.81 -2.55
C ILE A 136 -9.08 13.22 -1.93
N MET A 137 -7.98 13.93 -1.71
CA MET A 137 -7.96 15.28 -1.13
C MET A 137 -8.83 15.39 0.13
N LEU A 138 -8.80 14.37 0.99
CA LEU A 138 -9.73 14.27 2.13
C LEU A 138 -9.66 15.52 3.02
N GLU A 139 -8.44 15.99 3.28
CA GLU A 139 -8.15 17.17 4.10
C GLU A 139 -8.82 18.45 3.60
N LEU A 140 -8.97 18.61 2.28
CA LEU A 140 -9.57 19.81 1.69
C LEU A 140 -11.09 19.73 1.62
N ARG A 141 -11.66 18.52 1.65
CA ARG A 141 -13.09 18.27 1.46
C ARG A 141 -13.83 17.96 2.76
N VAL A 142 -13.12 17.53 3.80
CA VAL A 142 -13.67 17.09 5.08
C VAL A 142 -12.92 17.76 6.22
N ARG A 143 -13.67 18.26 7.21
CA ARG A 143 -13.10 18.79 8.44
C ARG A 143 -12.70 17.66 9.38
N ILE A 144 -11.41 17.50 9.64
CA ILE A 144 -10.89 16.50 10.58
C ILE A 144 -10.88 17.10 11.99
N LEU A 145 -11.48 16.40 12.95
CA LEU A 145 -11.52 16.77 14.35
C LEU A 145 -10.75 15.74 15.16
N ASP A 146 -9.63 16.16 15.73
CA ASP A 146 -8.87 15.34 16.69
C ASP A 146 -9.57 15.40 18.05
N SER A 147 -10.54 14.51 18.25
CA SER A 147 -11.21 14.33 19.53
C SER A 147 -11.87 12.97 19.60
N ARG A 148 -12.09 12.52 20.84
CA ARG A 148 -12.76 11.26 21.14
C ARG A 148 -14.25 11.51 21.37
N LEU A 149 -15.11 10.71 20.73
CA LEU A 149 -16.53 10.71 21.04
C LEU A 149 -16.76 10.17 22.45
N MET A 150 -17.46 10.93 23.29
CA MET A 150 -17.78 10.53 24.67
C MET A 150 -19.24 10.11 24.83
N GLN A 151 -20.16 10.87 24.25
CA GLN A 151 -21.60 10.64 24.38
C GLN A 151 -22.31 11.13 23.11
N ILE A 152 -23.40 10.45 22.75
CA ILE A 152 -24.33 10.88 21.71
C ILE A 152 -25.66 11.17 22.41
N ASP A 153 -26.13 12.40 22.25
CA ASP A 153 -27.52 12.75 22.56
C ASP A 153 -28.36 12.49 21.30
N ARG A 154 -29.38 11.64 21.42
CA ARG A 154 -30.18 11.12 20.29
C ARG A 154 -31.55 11.76 20.27
#